data_AF-A0A6G4UY41-F1
#
_entry.id   AF-A0A6G4UY41-F1
#
_cell.length_a   1.000
_cell.length_b   1.000
_cell.length_c   1.000
_cell.angle_alpha   90.00
_cell.angle_beta   90.00
_cell.angle_gamma   90.00
#
_symmetry.space_group_name_H-M   'P 1'
#
loop_
_entity.id
_entity.type
_entity.pdbx_description
1 polymer ?
#
loop_
_entity_poly.entity_id
_entity_poly.type
_entity_poly.pdbx_seq_one_letter_code
_entity_poly.pdbx_strand_id
1 'polypeptide(L)'
;MSIGRIRLPHEVSASIVAFATVFLLLSPLNMPTWAIFITWAGTFMQGGPSIANAISMITATTTGAGFAVVAVLLNRETGTMFGTGEFAQTLALGVVIFFVNGTLLATGRLKPFALIPAMFFGFASTFATYFGGFGYDAGNLGASFVSAAAMCALGPLAATLGLRLMFAPPATAPEPDVRESGEVTPAASEARA
;
A
#
# COMPACT_ATOMS: atom_id res chain seq x y z
N MET A 1 21.57 12.27 11.07
CA MET A 1 20.14 11.94 10.91
C MET A 1 19.39 12.72 12.00
N SER A 2 18.76 13.84 11.65
CA SER A 2 18.00 14.63 12.64
C SER A 2 16.70 13.89 12.93
N ILE A 3 16.52 13.41 14.17
CA ILE A 3 15.31 12.72 14.59
C ILE A 3 14.21 13.79 14.66
N GLY A 4 13.33 13.81 13.66
CA GLY A 4 12.18 14.71 13.64
C GLY A 4 11.35 14.52 14.90
N ARG A 5 10.86 15.63 15.49
CA ARG A 5 9.98 15.56 16.67
C ARG A 5 8.76 14.71 16.33
N ILE A 6 8.50 13.70 17.15
CA ILE A 6 7.29 12.86 17.06
C ILE A 6 6.09 13.76 17.36
N ARG A 7 5.15 13.83 16.42
CA ARG A 7 3.92 14.62 16.50
C ARG A 7 2.77 13.78 17.06
N LEU A 8 2.64 12.54 16.59
CA LEU A 8 1.63 11.58 17.01
C LEU A 8 2.30 10.22 17.24
N PRO A 9 1.88 9.44 18.24
CA PRO A 9 2.27 8.04 18.36
C PRO A 9 1.83 7.22 17.14
N HIS A 10 2.55 6.15 16.83
CA HIS A 10 2.31 5.30 15.66
C HIS A 10 0.89 4.71 15.67
N GLU A 11 0.40 4.28 16.83
CA GLU A 11 -0.94 3.73 17.03
C GLU A 11 -2.05 4.73 16.69
N VAL A 12 -1.88 6.01 17.01
CA VAL A 12 -2.86 7.05 16.68
C VAL A 12 -2.87 7.31 15.18
N SER A 13 -1.69 7.43 14.58
CA SER A 13 -1.57 7.65 13.13
C SER A 13 -2.15 6.48 12.33
N ALA A 14 -1.85 5.24 12.72
CA ALA A 14 -2.38 4.04 12.06
C ALA A 14 -3.90 3.96 12.23
N SER A 15 -4.43 4.33 13.40
CA SER A 15 -5.87 4.35 13.67
C SER A 15 -6.62 5.37 12.81
N ILE A 16 -6.03 6.55 12.56
CA ILE A 16 -6.62 7.56 11.65
C ILE A 16 -6.74 7.01 10.23
N VAL A 17 -5.68 6.36 9.73
CA VAL A 17 -5.70 5.72 8.41
C VAL A 17 -6.76 4.62 8.37
N ALA A 18 -6.81 3.77 9.40
CA ALA A 18 -7.78 2.69 9.48
C ALA A 18 -9.22 3.21 9.47
N PHE A 19 -9.51 4.24 10.26
CA PHE A 19 -10.79 4.93 10.28
C PHE A 19 -11.19 5.44 8.89
N ALA A 20 -10.26 6.05 8.15
CA ALA A 20 -10.55 6.54 6.80
C ALA A 20 -10.96 5.40 5.83
N THR A 21 -10.40 4.20 6.00
CA THR A 21 -10.77 3.05 5.14
C THR A 21 -12.21 2.60 5.36
N VAL A 22 -12.82 2.84 6.53
CA VAL A 22 -14.21 2.45 6.81
C VAL A 22 -15.17 3.06 5.79
N PHE A 23 -14.92 4.28 5.33
CA PHE A 23 -15.74 4.93 4.30
C PHE A 23 -15.65 4.23 2.94
N LEU A 24 -14.52 3.59 2.62
CA LEU A 24 -14.37 2.80 1.39
C LEU A 24 -15.14 1.48 1.50
N LEU A 25 -15.06 0.83 2.67
CA LEU A 25 -15.75 -0.43 2.95
C LEU A 25 -17.27 -0.25 2.99
N LEU A 26 -17.76 0.76 3.71
CA LEU A 26 -19.20 1.00 3.90
C LEU A 26 -19.83 1.85 2.80
N SER A 27 -19.05 2.26 1.79
CA SER A 27 -19.60 2.91 0.59
C SER A 27 -20.40 1.92 -0.25
N PRO A 28 -21.25 2.41 -1.19
CA PRO A 28 -21.88 1.55 -2.20
C PRO A 28 -20.88 0.73 -3.04
N LEU A 29 -19.60 1.09 -3.04
CA LEU A 29 -18.56 0.38 -3.77
C LEU A 29 -18.01 -0.84 -3.01
N ASN A 30 -18.37 -1.02 -1.73
CA ASN A 30 -17.98 -2.15 -0.87
C ASN A 30 -16.52 -2.62 -1.07
N MET A 31 -15.57 -1.69 -0.95
CA MET A 31 -14.19 -1.93 -1.37
C MET A 31 -13.44 -2.88 -0.41
N PRO A 32 -12.49 -3.69 -0.92
CA PRO A 32 -11.75 -4.67 -0.12
C PRO A 32 -10.64 -4.03 0.72
N THR A 33 -11.01 -3.31 1.78
CA THR A 33 -10.09 -2.47 2.55
C THR A 33 -9.00 -3.24 3.30
N TRP A 34 -9.19 -4.53 3.57
CA TRP A 34 -8.13 -5.39 4.12
C TRP A 34 -6.87 -5.41 3.24
N ALA A 35 -7.02 -5.25 1.92
CA ALA A 35 -5.89 -5.22 0.99
C ALA A 35 -4.97 -3.99 1.23
N ILE A 36 -5.54 -2.88 1.72
CA ILE A 36 -4.77 -1.70 2.16
C ILE A 36 -3.87 -2.09 3.34
N PHE A 37 -4.43 -2.77 4.35
CA PHE A 37 -3.66 -3.12 5.56
C PHE A 37 -2.57 -4.16 5.29
N ILE A 38 -2.84 -5.15 4.43
CA ILE A 38 -1.85 -6.17 4.04
C ILE A 38 -0.64 -5.49 3.39
N THR A 39 -0.88 -4.60 2.42
CA THR A 39 0.18 -3.94 1.67
C THR A 39 0.84 -2.79 2.43
N TRP A 40 0.10 -2.13 3.33
CA TRP A 40 0.63 -1.21 4.32
C TRP A 40 1.66 -1.91 5.23
N ALA A 41 1.30 -3.06 5.80
CA ALA A 41 2.21 -3.86 6.64
C ALA A 41 3.41 -4.36 5.82
N GLY A 42 3.15 -4.86 4.61
CA GLY A 42 4.20 -5.28 3.67
C GLY A 42 5.18 -4.16 3.31
N THR A 43 4.70 -2.91 3.22
CA THR A 43 5.57 -1.74 2.96
C THR A 43 6.58 -1.53 4.09
N PHE A 44 6.16 -1.67 5.35
CA PHE A 44 7.08 -1.60 6.49
C PHE A 44 8.04 -2.79 6.56
N MET A 45 7.59 -4.00 6.18
CA MET A 45 8.47 -5.16 6.05
C MET A 45 9.56 -4.98 4.97
N GLN A 46 9.29 -4.17 3.95
CA GLN A 46 10.25 -3.81 2.90
C GLN A 46 11.24 -2.69 3.33
N GLY A 47 11.22 -2.29 4.61
CA GLY A 47 12.05 -1.20 5.14
C GLY A 47 11.38 0.17 5.13
N GLY A 48 10.06 0.23 4.88
CA GLY A 48 9.26 1.43 5.02
C GLY A 48 8.90 2.12 3.69
N PRO A 49 8.12 3.22 3.76
CA PRO A 49 7.63 3.94 2.59
C PRO A 49 8.75 4.67 1.82
N SER A 50 8.91 4.32 0.55
CA SER A 50 9.72 5.04 -0.43
C SER A 50 9.08 4.89 -1.80
N ILE A 51 9.44 5.74 -2.77
CA ILE A 51 8.91 5.64 -4.15
C ILE A 51 9.28 4.28 -4.75
N ALA A 52 10.53 3.85 -4.57
CA ALA A 52 11.00 2.55 -5.05
C ALA A 52 10.20 1.39 -4.44
N ASN A 53 9.94 1.46 -3.12
CA ASN A 53 9.16 0.43 -2.44
C ASN A 53 7.70 0.42 -2.88
N ALA A 54 7.09 1.60 -3.06
CA ALA A 54 5.72 1.72 -3.55
C ALA A 54 5.59 1.15 -4.98
N ILE A 55 6.50 1.49 -5.90
CA ILE A 55 6.50 0.96 -7.26
C ILE A 55 6.64 -0.57 -7.24
N SER A 56 7.58 -1.10 -6.45
CA SER A 56 7.78 -2.55 -6.33
C SER A 56 6.55 -3.26 -5.76
N MET A 57 5.93 -2.71 -4.72
CA MET A 57 4.74 -3.27 -4.09
C MET A 57 3.54 -3.26 -5.05
N ILE A 58 3.29 -2.12 -5.71
CA ILE A 58 2.19 -1.98 -6.67
C ILE A 58 2.38 -2.92 -7.85
N THR A 59 3.60 -3.00 -8.41
CA THR A 59 3.93 -3.88 -9.53
C THR A 59 3.70 -5.34 -9.16
N ALA A 60 4.23 -5.78 -8.02
CA ALA A 60 4.10 -7.16 -7.57
C ALA A 60 2.65 -7.51 -7.23
N THR A 61 1.95 -6.69 -6.44
CA THR A 61 0.54 -6.94 -6.08
C THR A 61 -0.38 -6.95 -7.31
N THR A 62 -0.21 -6.03 -8.26
CA THR A 62 -0.99 -6.03 -9.51
C THR A 62 -0.71 -7.28 -10.35
N THR A 63 0.56 -7.72 -10.41
CA THR A 63 0.94 -8.97 -11.10
C THR A 63 0.26 -10.18 -10.45
N GLY A 64 0.30 -10.25 -9.12
CA GLY A 64 -0.40 -11.26 -8.33
C GLY A 64 -1.91 -11.28 -8.56
N ALA A 65 -2.53 -10.11 -8.61
CA ALA A 65 -3.94 -9.96 -8.94
C ALA A 65 -4.26 -10.49 -10.35
N GLY A 66 -3.36 -10.30 -11.32
CA GLY A 66 -3.45 -10.91 -12.65
C GLY A 66 -3.41 -12.43 -12.61
N PHE A 67 -2.50 -13.02 -11.83
CA PHE A 67 -2.47 -14.48 -11.62
C PHE A 67 -3.76 -15.01 -10.97
N ALA A 68 -4.38 -14.23 -10.07
CA ALA A 68 -5.67 -14.59 -9.51
C ALA A 68 -6.78 -14.62 -10.57
N VAL A 69 -6.82 -13.63 -11.47
CA VAL A 69 -7.74 -13.64 -12.62
C VAL A 69 -7.53 -14.89 -13.48
N VAL A 70 -6.27 -15.23 -13.79
CA VAL A 70 -5.93 -16.44 -14.55
C VAL A 70 -6.43 -17.71 -13.84
N ALA A 71 -6.21 -17.83 -12.53
CA ALA A 71 -6.68 -18.98 -11.76
C ALA A 71 -8.21 -19.10 -11.76
N VAL A 72 -8.94 -17.99 -11.62
CA VAL A 72 -10.41 -18.01 -11.67
C VAL A 72 -10.90 -18.44 -13.06
N LEU A 73 -10.31 -17.91 -14.13
CA LEU A 73 -10.68 -18.27 -15.50
C LEU A 73 -10.39 -19.76 -15.77
N LEU A 74 -9.22 -20.25 -15.41
CA LEU A 74 -8.89 -21.67 -15.54
C LEU A 74 -9.86 -22.54 -14.75
N ASN A 75 -10.18 -22.19 -13.50
CA ASN A 75 -11.12 -22.95 -12.70
C ASN A 75 -12.55 -22.94 -13.26
N ARG A 76 -12.99 -21.88 -13.95
CA ARG A 76 -14.29 -21.88 -14.65
C ARG A 76 -14.32 -22.88 -15.79
N GLU A 77 -13.23 -22.98 -16.55
CA GLU A 77 -13.14 -23.88 -17.70
C GLU A 77 -12.87 -25.33 -17.31
N THR A 78 -12.10 -25.56 -16.24
CA THR A 78 -11.60 -26.89 -15.87
C THR A 78 -12.14 -27.42 -14.54
N GLY A 79 -12.99 -26.65 -13.83
CA GLY A 79 -13.42 -26.97 -12.47
C GLY A 79 -14.18 -28.28 -12.33
N THR A 80 -14.71 -28.83 -13.43
CA THR A 80 -15.43 -30.11 -13.48
C THR A 80 -14.67 -31.21 -14.21
N MET A 81 -13.37 -31.01 -14.52
CA MET A 81 -12.59 -31.95 -15.33
C MET A 81 -12.45 -33.35 -14.71
N PHE A 82 -12.65 -33.48 -13.40
CA PHE A 82 -12.65 -34.75 -12.67
C PHE A 82 -14.06 -35.18 -12.20
N GLY A 83 -15.11 -34.47 -12.61
CA GLY A 83 -16.50 -34.68 -12.18
C GLY A 83 -17.09 -33.48 -11.42
N THR A 84 -18.38 -33.58 -11.07
CA THR A 84 -19.14 -32.48 -10.45
C THR A 84 -19.25 -32.56 -8.92
N GLY A 85 -18.77 -33.65 -8.31
CA GLY A 85 -18.75 -33.80 -6.85
C GLY A 85 -17.75 -32.85 -6.17
N GLU A 86 -18.02 -32.49 -4.92
CA GLU A 86 -17.20 -31.53 -4.15
C GLU A 86 -15.72 -31.90 -4.10
N PHE A 87 -15.41 -33.17 -3.84
CA PHE A 87 -14.03 -33.67 -3.84
C PHE A 87 -13.35 -33.52 -5.22
N ALA A 88 -14.08 -33.83 -6.30
CA ALA A 88 -13.56 -33.70 -7.65
C ALA A 88 -13.29 -32.24 -8.03
N GLN A 89 -14.19 -31.33 -7.68
CA GLN A 89 -14.00 -29.89 -7.91
C GLN A 89 -12.87 -29.32 -7.04
N THR A 90 -12.72 -29.79 -5.81
CA THR A 90 -11.59 -29.44 -4.93
C THR A 90 -10.27 -29.87 -5.55
N LEU A 91 -10.21 -31.09 -6.11
CA LEU A 91 -9.03 -31.59 -6.81
C LEU A 91 -8.74 -30.77 -8.08
N ALA A 92 -9.76 -30.44 -8.86
CA ALA A 92 -9.63 -29.62 -10.07
C ALA A 92 -9.08 -28.22 -9.73
N LEU A 93 -9.64 -27.55 -8.73
CA LEU A 93 -9.12 -26.28 -8.23
C LEU A 93 -7.70 -26.40 -7.70
N GLY A 94 -7.39 -27.48 -6.96
CA GLY A 94 -6.05 -27.76 -6.45
C GLY A 94 -5.01 -27.84 -7.56
N VAL A 95 -5.34 -28.50 -8.68
CA VAL A 95 -4.49 -28.56 -9.87
C VAL A 95 -4.28 -27.18 -10.49
N VAL A 96 -5.35 -26.39 -10.67
CA VAL A 96 -5.24 -25.01 -11.17
C VAL A 96 -4.33 -24.17 -10.30
N ILE A 97 -4.54 -24.20 -8.97
CA ILE A 97 -3.73 -23.44 -8.01
C ILE A 97 -2.28 -23.91 -8.02
N PHE A 98 -2.01 -25.20 -8.13
CA PHE A 98 -0.64 -25.72 -8.22
C PHE A 98 0.12 -25.13 -9.41
N PHE A 99 -0.47 -25.14 -10.61
CA PHE A 99 0.18 -24.61 -11.81
C PHE A 99 0.28 -23.08 -11.79
N VAL A 100 -0.77 -22.39 -11.36
CA VAL A 100 -0.76 -20.92 -11.28
C VAL A 100 0.26 -20.44 -10.24
N ASN A 101 0.28 -21.03 -9.04
CA ASN A 101 1.27 -20.69 -8.02
C ASN A 101 2.70 -21.01 -8.47
N GLY A 102 2.91 -22.16 -9.12
CA GLY A 102 4.21 -22.50 -9.69
C GLY A 102 4.69 -21.46 -10.71
N THR A 103 3.78 -21.00 -11.57
CA THR A 103 4.07 -19.96 -12.59
C THR A 103 4.31 -18.59 -11.96
N LEU A 104 3.53 -18.22 -10.95
CA LEU A 104 3.72 -17.00 -10.16
C LEU A 104 5.10 -17.00 -9.50
N LEU A 105 5.48 -18.10 -8.85
CA LEU A 105 6.80 -18.25 -8.23
C LEU A 105 7.93 -18.19 -9.26
N ALA A 106 7.75 -18.83 -10.43
CA ALA A 106 8.71 -18.76 -11.53
C ALA A 106 8.88 -17.33 -12.07
N THR A 107 7.79 -16.56 -12.15
CA THR A 107 7.79 -15.15 -12.56
C THR A 107 8.63 -14.29 -11.61
N GLY A 108 8.65 -14.64 -10.31
CA GLY A 108 9.50 -13.99 -9.32
C GLY A 108 11.01 -14.09 -9.57
N ARG A 109 11.46 -14.92 -10.53
CA ARG A 109 12.86 -14.95 -10.96
C ARG A 109 13.26 -13.74 -11.83
N LEU A 110 12.28 -13.00 -12.35
CA LEU A 110 12.50 -11.78 -13.09
C LEU A 110 12.59 -10.60 -12.11
N LYS A 111 13.63 -9.75 -12.26
CA LYS A 111 13.92 -8.64 -11.33
C LYS A 111 12.71 -7.76 -10.98
N PRO A 112 11.83 -7.36 -11.93
CA PRO A 112 10.68 -6.51 -11.60
C PRO A 112 9.63 -7.17 -10.69
N PHE A 113 9.63 -8.50 -10.62
CA PHE A 113 8.63 -9.30 -9.90
C PHE A 113 9.24 -10.07 -8.72
N ALA A 114 10.48 -9.77 -8.33
CA ALA A 114 11.21 -10.49 -7.30
C ALA A 114 10.56 -10.42 -5.90
N LEU A 115 9.65 -9.47 -5.67
CA LEU A 115 8.89 -9.37 -4.44
C LEU A 115 7.72 -10.37 -4.42
N ILE A 116 8.07 -11.65 -4.37
CA ILE A 116 7.11 -12.77 -4.40
C ILE A 116 6.01 -12.66 -3.33
N PRO A 117 6.29 -12.32 -2.06
CA PRO A 117 5.23 -12.17 -1.06
C PRO A 117 4.16 -11.14 -1.47
N ALA A 118 4.57 -10.05 -2.11
CA ALA A 118 3.63 -9.03 -2.59
C ALA A 118 2.77 -9.51 -3.76
N MET A 119 3.28 -10.40 -4.63
CA MET A 119 2.43 -11.09 -5.61
C MET A 119 1.35 -11.92 -4.91
N PHE A 120 1.68 -12.64 -3.83
CA PHE A 120 0.66 -13.35 -3.07
C PHE A 120 -0.35 -12.43 -2.39
N PHE A 121 0.04 -11.24 -1.94
CA PHE A 121 -0.90 -10.26 -1.38
C PHE A 121 -1.97 -9.86 -2.41
N GLY A 122 -1.56 -9.56 -3.65
CA GLY A 122 -2.50 -9.21 -4.71
C GLY A 122 -3.35 -10.39 -5.17
N PHE A 123 -2.75 -11.59 -5.26
CA PHE A 123 -3.45 -12.82 -5.60
C PHE A 123 -4.57 -13.11 -4.60
N ALA A 124 -4.22 -13.17 -3.31
CA ALA A 124 -5.17 -13.44 -2.23
C ALA A 124 -6.23 -12.36 -2.10
N SER A 125 -5.85 -11.07 -2.24
CA SER A 125 -6.81 -9.96 -2.19
C SER A 125 -7.84 -10.05 -3.31
N THR A 126 -7.42 -10.42 -4.52
CA THR A 126 -8.34 -10.58 -5.66
C THR A 126 -9.28 -11.76 -5.48
N PHE A 127 -8.77 -12.91 -5.01
CA PHE A 127 -9.59 -14.08 -4.67
C PHE A 127 -10.64 -13.75 -3.61
N ALA A 128 -10.21 -13.14 -2.50
CA ALA A 128 -11.10 -12.75 -1.42
C ALA A 128 -12.14 -11.71 -1.89
N THR A 129 -11.76 -10.78 -2.76
CA THR A 129 -12.68 -9.79 -3.31
C THR A 129 -13.73 -10.46 -4.19
N TYR A 130 -13.30 -11.34 -5.10
CA TYR A 130 -14.18 -12.03 -6.04
C TYR A 130 -15.16 -12.97 -5.36
N PHE A 131 -14.66 -13.92 -4.54
CA PHE A 131 -15.49 -14.91 -3.88
C PHE A 131 -16.24 -14.35 -2.66
N GLY A 132 -15.74 -13.27 -2.06
CA GLY A 132 -16.38 -12.60 -0.92
C GLY A 132 -17.47 -11.60 -1.30
N GLY A 133 -17.68 -11.32 -2.59
CA GLY A 133 -18.71 -10.37 -3.04
C GLY A 133 -18.38 -8.90 -2.77
N PHE A 134 -17.09 -8.54 -2.82
CA PHE A 134 -16.61 -7.16 -2.65
C PHE A 134 -16.24 -6.51 -3.98
N GLY A 135 -16.01 -5.19 -3.93
CA GLY A 135 -15.67 -4.37 -5.08
C GLY A 135 -16.89 -3.68 -5.70
N TYR A 136 -16.62 -2.79 -6.66
CA TYR A 136 -17.66 -1.89 -7.20
C TYR A 136 -18.75 -2.60 -8.03
N ASP A 137 -18.52 -3.86 -8.41
CA ASP A 137 -19.47 -4.75 -9.07
C ASP A 137 -19.22 -6.17 -8.58
N ALA A 138 -19.96 -6.57 -7.54
CA ALA A 138 -19.72 -7.81 -6.80
C ALA A 138 -19.91 -9.05 -7.70
N GLY A 139 -18.97 -9.99 -7.63
CA GLY A 139 -18.99 -11.20 -8.47
C GLY A 139 -18.53 -10.99 -9.92
N ASN A 140 -18.17 -9.77 -10.31
CA ASN A 140 -17.50 -9.46 -11.56
C ASN A 140 -15.97 -9.57 -11.40
N LEU A 141 -15.34 -10.47 -12.15
CA LEU A 141 -13.90 -10.74 -12.03
C LEU A 141 -13.02 -9.53 -12.38
N GLY A 142 -13.41 -8.75 -13.38
CA GLY A 142 -12.69 -7.53 -13.75
C GLY A 142 -12.81 -6.47 -12.67
N ALA A 143 -13.99 -6.32 -12.09
CA ALA A 143 -14.20 -5.41 -10.96
C ALA A 143 -13.41 -5.83 -9.73
N SER A 144 -13.38 -7.12 -9.42
CA SER A 144 -12.58 -7.64 -8.30
C SER A 144 -11.09 -7.39 -8.50
N PHE A 145 -10.56 -7.56 -9.71
CA PHE A 145 -9.17 -7.24 -10.04
C PHE A 145 -8.87 -5.75 -9.81
N VAL A 146 -9.69 -4.86 -10.37
CA VAL A 146 -9.47 -3.41 -10.27
C VAL A 146 -9.60 -2.95 -8.81
N SER A 147 -10.64 -3.39 -8.10
CA SER A 147 -10.85 -3.07 -6.68
C SER A 147 -9.70 -3.56 -5.80
N ALA A 148 -9.29 -4.82 -5.95
CA ALA A 148 -8.19 -5.37 -5.16
C ALA A 148 -6.85 -4.67 -5.46
N ALA A 149 -6.51 -4.49 -6.75
CA ALA A 149 -5.28 -3.81 -7.16
C ALA A 149 -5.25 -2.36 -6.67
N ALA A 150 -6.37 -1.63 -6.76
CA ALA A 150 -6.47 -0.28 -6.25
C ALA A 150 -6.25 -0.22 -4.74
N MET A 151 -6.91 -1.10 -3.96
CA MET A 151 -6.73 -1.13 -2.50
C MET A 151 -5.32 -1.57 -2.11
N CYS A 152 -4.69 -2.51 -2.83
CA CYS A 152 -3.28 -2.85 -2.65
C CYS A 152 -2.35 -1.64 -2.92
N ALA A 153 -2.65 -0.83 -3.93
CA ALA A 153 -1.86 0.36 -4.24
C ALA A 153 -2.02 1.47 -3.19
N LEU A 154 -3.18 1.55 -2.53
CA LEU A 154 -3.40 2.49 -1.43
C LEU A 154 -2.59 2.15 -0.18
N GLY A 155 -2.17 0.91 0.06
CA GLY A 155 -1.39 0.54 1.26
C GLY A 155 -0.05 1.28 1.41
N PRO A 156 0.85 1.27 0.40
CA PRO A 156 2.08 2.07 0.43
C PRO A 156 1.85 3.57 0.60
N LEU A 157 0.75 4.09 0.02
CA LEU A 157 0.35 5.49 0.15
C LEU A 157 -0.11 5.80 1.58
N ALA A 158 -0.93 4.93 2.16
CA ALA A 158 -1.36 4.97 3.55
C ALA A 158 -0.16 4.89 4.52
N ALA A 159 0.85 4.08 4.20
CA ALA A 159 2.07 3.99 5.00
C ALA A 159 2.87 5.31 4.95
N THR A 160 2.95 5.92 3.76
CA THR A 160 3.56 7.25 3.58
C THR A 160 2.82 8.33 4.36
N LEU A 161 1.49 8.34 4.29
CA LEU A 161 0.65 9.25 5.04
C LEU A 161 0.84 9.08 6.56
N GLY A 162 0.87 7.82 7.02
CA GLY A 162 1.09 7.52 8.44
C GLY A 162 2.40 8.09 8.97
N LEU A 163 3.51 7.92 8.24
CA LEU A 163 4.78 8.52 8.64
C LEU A 163 4.75 10.06 8.67
N ARG A 164 4.04 10.70 7.72
CA ARG A 164 3.89 12.16 7.70
C ARG A 164 3.04 12.70 8.86
N LEU A 165 2.06 11.92 9.31
CA LEU A 165 1.28 12.26 10.51
C LEU A 165 2.11 12.06 11.79
N MET A 166 3.01 11.07 11.79
CA MET A 166 3.85 10.71 12.93
C MET A 166 4.99 11.72 13.18
N PHE A 167 5.59 12.29 12.13
CA PHE A 167 6.74 13.20 12.25
C PHE A 167 6.40 14.64 11.87
N ALA A 168 6.84 15.61 12.68
CA ALA A 168 6.76 17.03 12.32
C ALA A 168 7.78 17.38 11.21
N PRO A 169 7.45 18.31 10.29
CA PRO A 169 8.43 18.86 9.36
C PRO A 169 9.63 19.45 10.11
N PRO A 170 10.85 19.40 9.56
CA PRO A 170 12.00 20.05 10.18
C PRO A 170 11.70 21.53 10.37
N ALA A 171 11.97 22.04 11.58
CA ALA A 171 11.81 23.46 11.87
C ALA A 171 12.64 24.28 10.88
N THR A 172 12.02 25.25 10.21
CA THR A 172 12.74 26.27 9.44
C THR A 172 13.76 26.93 10.36
N ALA A 173 15.03 26.93 9.96
CA ALA A 173 16.08 27.60 10.71
C ALA A 173 15.66 29.05 10.96
N PRO A 174 15.87 29.60 12.17
CA PRO A 174 15.55 30.98 12.44
C PRO A 174 16.29 31.87 11.43
N GLU A 175 15.54 32.77 10.80
CA GLU A 175 16.06 33.81 9.92
C GLU A 175 17.12 34.61 10.71
N PRO A 176 18.30 34.91 10.13
CA PRO A 176 19.34 35.61 10.87
C PRO A 176 18.78 36.93 11.39
N ASP A 177 18.83 37.08 12.71
CA ASP A 177 18.44 38.27 13.48
C ASP A 177 19.27 39.45 12.96
N VAL A 178 18.72 40.23 12.02
CA VAL A 178 19.30 41.52 11.60
C VAL A 178 19.06 42.47 12.76
N ARG A 179 19.88 42.33 13.81
CA ARG A 179 20.00 43.36 14.84
C ARG A 179 20.57 44.58 14.15
N GLU A 180 19.74 45.62 14.05
CA GLU A 180 20.18 46.99 13.82
C GLU A 180 21.40 47.27 14.70
N SER A 181 22.58 47.28 14.08
CA SER A 181 23.74 47.94 14.64
C SER A 181 23.44 49.43 14.61
N GLY A 182 22.71 49.91 15.62
CA GLY A 182 22.57 51.32 15.93
C GLY A 182 23.97 51.89 16.10
N GLU A 183 24.40 52.61 15.08
CA GLU A 183 25.61 53.41 15.02
C GLU A 183 25.61 54.38 16.21
N VAL A 184 26.47 54.14 17.20
CA VAL A 184 26.70 55.08 18.29
C VAL A 184 27.57 56.21 17.74
N THR A 185 26.93 57.30 17.32
CA THR A 185 27.61 58.55 16.96
C THR A 185 28.36 59.10 18.18
N PRO A 186 29.70 59.28 18.14
CA PRO A 186 30.40 59.98 19.21
C PRO A 186 30.08 61.48 19.10
N ALA A 187 29.48 62.06 20.13
CA ALA A 187 29.30 63.50 20.23
C ALA A 187 30.68 64.18 20.35
N ALA A 188 30.97 65.06 19.41
CA ALA A 188 32.19 65.85 19.36
C ALA A 188 32.31 66.75 20.60
N SER A 189 33.48 66.68 21.22
CA SER A 189 33.98 67.65 22.19
C SER A 189 34.14 69.01 21.53
N GLU A 190 33.34 70.01 21.93
CA GLU A 190 33.66 71.41 21.72
C GLU A 190 34.11 72.04 23.04
N ALA A 191 35.40 72.34 23.09
CA ALA A 191 36.00 73.24 24.07
C ALA A 191 35.71 74.69 23.67
N ARG A 192 35.26 75.53 24.63
CA ARG A 192 35.71 76.92 24.87
C ARG A 192 34.87 77.62 25.93
N ALA A 193 35.50 77.99 27.05
CA ALA A 193 35.86 79.37 27.37
C ALA A 193 36.92 79.36 28.48
#